data_AF-A0AAV6AGD2-F1
#
_entry.id   AF-A0AAV6AGD2-F1
#
_cell.length_a   1.000
_cell.length_b   1.000
_cell.length_c   1.000
_cell.angle_alpha   90.00
_cell.angle_beta   90.00
_cell.angle_gamma   90.00
#
_symmetry.space_group_name_H-M   'P 1'
#
loop_
_entity.id
_entity.type
_entity.pdbx_description
1 polymer ?
#
loop_
_entity_poly.entity_id
_entity_poly.type
_entity_poly.pdbx_seq_one_letter_code
_entity_poly.pdbx_strand_id
1 'polypeptide(L)'
;MMTGIAETREIGIVLYPGAQLAAVHGLTDLFSIASRFSAETQRNGGVPLRVTHWSPGAGDVSCVYCSEPSAAPRPSVLILPPTLGDLPDPDSCAA
;
A
#
# COMPACT_ATOMS: atom_id res chain seq x y z
N MET A 1 -0.91 -26.45 16.21
CA MET A 1 0.26 -25.59 15.93
C MET A 1 -0.22 -24.51 14.98
N MET A 2 -0.65 -23.36 15.51
CA MET A 2 -1.10 -22.23 14.70
C MET A 2 0.16 -21.47 14.30
N THR A 3 0.55 -21.53 13.02
CA THR A 3 1.65 -20.71 12.50
C THR A 3 1.26 -19.25 12.75
N GLY A 4 1.95 -18.59 13.68
CA GLY A 4 1.74 -17.17 13.91
C GLY A 4 2.01 -16.46 12.60
N ILE A 5 0.96 -15.96 11.95
CA ILE A 5 1.12 -15.00 10.87
C ILE A 5 1.89 -13.84 11.49
N ALA A 6 3.11 -13.59 11.02
CA ALA A 6 3.79 -12.36 11.36
C ALA A 6 2.82 -11.23 11.00
N GLU A 7 2.41 -10.43 11.98
CA GLU A 7 1.44 -9.36 11.78
C GLU A 7 2.11 -8.26 10.95
N THR A 8 2.12 -8.43 9.64
CA THR A 8 2.69 -7.45 8.72
C THR A 8 1.78 -6.25 8.67
N ARG A 9 2.26 -5.12 9.18
CA ARG A 9 1.57 -3.83 9.03
C ARG A 9 1.77 -3.39 7.59
N GLU A 10 0.71 -3.48 6.79
CA GLU A 10 0.76 -3.16 5.36
C GLU A 10 -0.28 -2.11 4.98
N ILE A 11 0.19 -1.09 4.26
CA ILE A 11 -0.62 -0.05 3.62
C ILE A 11 -0.54 -0.23 2.11
N GLY A 12 -1.68 -0.33 1.45
CA GLY A 12 -1.79 -0.33 -0.01
C GLY A 12 -2.12 1.07 -0.54
N ILE A 13 -1.45 1.50 -1.60
CA ILE A 13 -1.75 2.75 -2.32
C ILE A 13 -2.31 2.39 -3.69
N VAL A 14 -3.49 2.92 -4.04
CA VAL A 14 -4.19 2.55 -5.27
C VAL A 14 -3.85 3.52 -6.40
N LEU A 15 -3.31 3.00 -7.51
CA LEU A 15 -2.98 3.75 -8.73
C LEU A 15 -4.15 3.64 -9.71
N TYR A 16 -5.26 4.29 -9.39
CA TYR A 16 -6.41 4.35 -10.29
C TYR A 16 -6.21 5.42 -11.39
N PRO A 17 -6.92 5.33 -12.53
CA PRO A 17 -6.86 6.35 -13.57
C PRO A 17 -7.20 7.75 -13.03
N GLY A 18 -6.26 8.68 -13.15
CA GLY A 18 -6.43 10.04 -12.62
C GLY A 18 -5.84 10.26 -11.22
N ALA A 19 -5.35 9.23 -10.54
CA ALA A 19 -4.62 9.39 -9.28
C ALA A 19 -3.38 10.28 -9.48
N GLN A 20 -3.16 11.23 -8.57
CA GLN A 20 -2.03 12.14 -8.65
C GLN A 20 -0.74 11.42 -8.24
N LEU A 21 0.12 11.10 -9.23
CA LEU A 21 1.38 10.38 -8.99
C LEU A 21 2.31 11.09 -8.01
N ALA A 22 2.30 12.43 -7.96
CA ALA A 22 3.06 13.18 -6.96
C ALA A 22 2.66 12.81 -5.52
N ALA A 23 1.36 12.59 -5.27
CA ALA A 23 0.88 12.15 -3.96
C ALA A 23 1.23 10.68 -3.71
N VAL A 24 1.16 9.81 -4.73
CA VAL A 24 1.63 8.41 -4.62
C VAL A 24 3.08 8.36 -4.16
N HIS A 25 3.96 9.12 -4.82
CA HIS A 25 5.38 9.19 -4.46
C HIS A 25 5.58 9.79 -3.07
N GLY A 26 4.96 10.93 -2.76
CA GLY A 26 5.09 11.57 -1.45
C GLY A 26 4.62 10.68 -0.29
N LEU A 27 3.53 9.93 -0.47
CA LEU A 27 3.06 8.95 0.51
C LEU A 27 4.04 7.78 0.65
N THR A 28 4.57 7.28 -0.46
CA THR A 28 5.56 6.19 -0.46
C THR A 28 6.82 6.60 0.30
N ASP A 29 7.32 7.81 0.07
CA ASP A 29 8.49 8.35 0.78
C ASP A 29 8.20 8.53 2.27
N LEU A 30 7.05 9.12 2.62
CA LEU A 30 6.63 9.31 4.01
C LEU A 30 6.55 7.99 4.78
N PHE A 31 5.92 6.97 4.18
CA PHE A 31 5.81 5.66 4.84
C PHE A 31 7.12 4.89 4.86
N SER A 32 8.02 5.11 3.90
CA SER A 32 9.38 4.55 3.95
C SER A 32 10.15 5.10 5.16
N ILE A 33 10.04 6.40 5.42
CA ILE A 33 10.60 7.03 6.63
C ILE A 33 9.95 6.47 7.90
N ALA A 34 8.62 6.35 7.93
CA ALA A 34 7.91 5.78 9.08
C ALA A 34 8.31 4.31 9.34
N SER A 35 8.49 3.52 8.28
CA SER A 35 8.96 2.14 8.36
C SER A 35 10.35 2.06 8.99
N ARG A 36 11.26 2.94 8.58
CA ARG A 36 12.61 3.05 9.16
C ARG A 36 12.55 3.38 10.65
N PHE A 37 11.77 4.38 11.07
CA PHE A 37 11.62 4.70 12.49
C PHE A 37 10.98 3.56 13.29
N SER A 38 10.01 2.86 12.69
CA SER A 38 9.39 1.67 13.29
C SER A 38 10.40 0.54 13.49
N ALA A 39 11.36 0.38 12.58
CA ALA A 39 12.44 -0.59 12.71
C ALA A 39 13.50 -0.16 13.75
N GLU A 40 13.89 1.11 13.76
CA GLU A 40 14.95 1.66 14.63
C GLU A 40 14.53 1.79 16.11
N THR A 41 13.25 2.02 16.39
CA THR A 41 12.73 2.22 17.76
C THR A 41 12.75 0.93 18.61
N GLN A 42 13.08 -0.23 18.03
CA GLN A 42 12.72 -1.52 18.62
C GLN A 42 13.87 -2.21 19.36
N ARG A 43 13.85 -2.07 20.70
CA ARG A 43 14.44 -3.05 21.61
C ARG A 43 13.60 -4.35 21.76
N ASN A 44 12.36 -4.41 21.21
CA ASN A 44 11.37 -5.48 21.49
C ASN A 44 10.63 -6.07 20.26
N GLY A 45 11.22 -6.12 19.06
CA GLY A 45 10.70 -6.97 17.97
C GLY A 45 9.50 -6.45 17.16
N GLY A 46 9.37 -5.14 16.95
CA GLY A 46 8.35 -4.58 16.06
C GLY A 46 8.56 -4.95 14.57
N VAL A 47 7.45 -5.19 13.86
CA VAL A 47 7.42 -5.49 12.41
C VAL A 47 7.47 -4.16 11.62
N PRO A 48 8.36 -4.03 10.62
CA PRO A 48 8.43 -2.82 9.78
C PRO A 48 7.13 -2.59 9.00
N LEU A 49 6.82 -1.32 8.74
CA LEU A 49 5.68 -0.95 7.90
C LEU A 49 5.99 -1.28 6.44
N ARG A 50 5.11 -2.05 5.81
CA ARG A 50 5.18 -2.40 4.39
C ARG A 50 4.26 -1.50 3.58
N VAL A 51 4.74 -1.05 2.42
CA VAL A 51 3.97 -0.26 1.45
C VAL A 51 3.84 -1.08 0.16
N THR A 52 2.61 -1.23 -0.31
CA THR A 52 2.32 -1.86 -1.60
C THR A 52 1.54 -0.91 -2.50
N HIS A 53 1.74 -1.00 -3.81
CA HIS A 53 0.97 -0.24 -4.79
C HIS A 53 0.10 -1.19 -5.58
N TRP A 54 -1.14 -0.81 -5.79
CA TRP A 54 -2.15 -1.64 -6.45
C TRP A 54 -2.70 -0.93 -7.67
N SER A 55 -2.68 -1.58 -8.82
CA SER A 55 -3.25 -1.06 -10.05
C SER A 55 -4.46 -1.89 -10.46
N PRO A 56 -5.58 -1.26 -10.83
CA PRO A 56 -6.64 -1.95 -11.54
C PRO A 56 -6.12 -2.39 -12.92
N GLY A 57 -6.37 -3.64 -13.27
CA GLY A 57 -6.19 -4.21 -14.60
C GLY A 57 -7.54 -4.51 -15.25
N ALA A 58 -7.55 -5.30 -16.32
CA ALA A 58 -8.78 -5.75 -16.98
C ALA A 58 -9.49 -6.83 -16.14
N GLY A 59 -10.22 -6.41 -15.10
CA GLY A 59 -11.06 -7.27 -14.25
C GLY A 59 -10.38 -7.83 -13.00
N ASP A 60 -9.16 -7.39 -12.68
CA ASP A 60 -8.49 -7.76 -11.42
C ASP A 60 -7.62 -6.59 -10.93
N VAL A 61 -7.32 -6.57 -9.63
CA VAL A 61 -6.42 -5.58 -9.01
C VAL A 61 -5.13 -6.29 -8.63
N SER A 62 -4.01 -5.83 -9.19
CA SER A 62 -2.71 -6.44 -8.96
C SER A 62 -1.76 -5.53 -8.21
N CYS A 63 -0.95 -6.11 -7.34
CA CYS A 63 0.14 -5.41 -6.68
C CYS A 63 1.28 -5.19 -7.68
N VAL A 64 1.57 -3.93 -8.01
CA VAL A 64 2.58 -3.52 -9.01
C VAL A 64 3.89 -3.02 -8.37
N TYR A 65 3.88 -2.72 -7.07
CA TYR A 65 5.06 -2.40 -6.29
C TYR A 65 4.91 -2.90 -4.86
N CYS A 66 6.00 -3.37 -4.28
CA CYS A 66 6.06 -3.78 -2.88
C CYS A 66 7.40 -3.37 -2.29
N SER A 67 7.38 -2.63 -1.19
CA SER A 67 8.60 -2.18 -0.51
C SER A 67 9.40 -3.33 0.12
N GLU A 68 8.74 -4.47 0.41
CA GLU A 68 9.34 -5.66 1.01
C GLU A 68 8.62 -6.96 0.54
N PRO A 69 9.11 -7.61 -0.54
CA PRO A 69 8.43 -8.72 -1.21
C PRO A 69 8.57 -10.08 -0.51
N SER A 70 9.05 -10.15 0.74
CA SER A 70 9.24 -11.39 1.51
C SER A 70 7.97 -12.23 1.76
N ALA A 71 6.77 -11.66 1.62
CA ALA A 71 5.50 -12.37 1.75
C ALA A 71 4.45 -11.82 0.79
N ALA A 72 3.42 -12.61 0.48
CA ALA A 72 2.29 -12.18 -0.35
C ALA A 72 1.68 -10.85 0.19
N PRO A 73 1.50 -9.83 -0.66
CA PRO A 73 0.83 -8.58 -0.30
C PRO A 73 -0.59 -8.80 0.22
N ARG A 74 -0.90 -8.25 1.39
CA ARG A 74 -2.24 -8.25 2.01
C ARG A 74 -2.42 -6.96 2.83
N PRO A 75 -2.71 -5.83 2.16
CA PRO A 75 -2.86 -4.55 2.85
C PRO A 75 -4.07 -4.57 3.77
N SER A 76 -3.91 -4.06 5.00
CA SER A 76 -5.02 -3.89 5.95
C SER A 76 -5.72 -2.54 5.78
N VAL A 77 -5.03 -1.59 5.14
CA VAL A 77 -5.53 -0.25 4.84
C VAL A 77 -5.23 0.04 3.38
N LEU A 78 -6.21 0.60 2.67
CA LEU A 78 -6.03 1.14 1.33
C LEU A 78 -6.14 2.66 1.37
N ILE A 79 -5.20 3.33 0.72
CA ILE A 79 -5.23 4.77 0.49
C ILE A 79 -5.51 5.00 -0.98
N LEU A 80 -6.58 5.75 -1.25
CA LEU A 80 -6.86 6.32 -2.56
C LEU A 80 -6.21 7.70 -2.60
N PRO A 81 -5.16 7.91 -3.42
CA PRO A 81 -4.52 9.21 -3.57
C PRO A 81 -5.50 10.28 -4.06
N PRO A 82 -5.23 11.57 -3.79
CA PRO A 82 -6.02 12.65 -4.38
C PRO A 82 -5.91 12.64 -5.91
N THR A 83 -6.90 13.26 -6.54
CA THR A 83 -6.90 13.59 -7.97
C THR A 83 -7.18 15.08 -8.14
N LEU A 84 -6.68 15.65 -9.25
CA LEU A 84 -7.02 17.01 -9.69
C LEU A 84 -8.17 17.03 -10.70
N GLY A 85 -8.57 15.87 -11.22
CA GLY A 85 -9.74 15.72 -12.07
C GLY A 85 -10.96 15.30 -11.27
N ASP A 86 -12.01 14.88 -11.97
CA ASP A 86 -13.14 14.22 -11.33
C ASP A 86 -12.71 12.86 -10.77
N LEU A 87 -13.31 12.48 -9.64
CA LEU A 87 -13.17 11.12 -9.15
C LEU A 87 -13.76 10.15 -10.19
N PRO A 88 -13.12 9.00 -10.41
CA PRO A 88 -13.72 7.97 -11.25
C PRO A 88 -15.08 7.58 -10.69
N ASP A 89 -16.03 7.30 -11.58
CA ASP A 89 -17.36 6.81 -11.23
C ASP A 89 -17.22 5.53 -10.37
N PRO A 90 -17.80 5.45 -9.17
CA PRO A 90 -17.71 4.27 -8.31
C PRO A 90 -18.12 2.97 -9.03
N ASP A 91 -19.08 3.06 -9.95
CA ASP A 91 -19.60 1.91 -10.68
C ASP A 91 -18.67 1.46 -11.83
N SER A 92 -17.69 2.30 -12.21
CA SER A 92 -16.67 1.95 -13.21
C SER A 92 -15.62 0.95 -12.71
N CYS A 93 -15.52 0.75 -11.39
CA CYS A 93 -14.62 -0.21 -10.75
C CYS A 93 -15.26 -1.61 -10.54
N ALA A 94 -16.54 -1.80 -10.89
CA ALA A 94 -17.28 -3.03 -10.65
C ALA A 94 -17.32 -4.02 -11.83
N ALA A 95 -16.51 -3.81 -12.87
CA ALA A 95 -16.50 -4.61 -14.11
C ALA A 95 -15.62 -5.85 -14.04
#